data_AF-A0A538U3N5-F1
#
_entry.id   AF-A0A538U3N5-F1
#
_cell.length_a   1.000
_cell.length_b   1.000
_cell.length_c   1.000
_cell.angle_alpha   90.00
_cell.angle_beta   90.00
_cell.angle_gamma   90.00
#
_symmetry.space_group_name_H-M   'P 1'
#
loop_
_entity.id
_entity.type
_entity.pdbx_description
1 polymer ?
#
loop_
_entity_poly.entity_id
_entity_poly.type
_entity_poly.pdbx_seq_one_letter_code
_entity_poly.pdbx_strand_id
1 'polypeptide(L)' 'MLTAIDTDQQTVIQMPGERARVLSAQPTSSYELKLVDGRVELHINDPREFRKVRHLIILTT' A
#
# COMPACT_ATOMS: atom_id res chain seq x y z
N MET A 1 -13.06 -1.56 7.45
CA MET A 1 -12.72 -0.28 8.13
C MET A 1 -11.66 0.41 7.30
N LEU A 2 -11.77 1.72 7.10
CA LEU A 2 -10.73 2.48 6.40
C LEU A 2 -9.72 3.00 7.42
N THR A 3 -8.43 2.84 7.11
CA THR A 3 -7.33 3.38 7.91
C THR A 3 -6.83 4.65 7.23
N ALA A 4 -6.88 5.78 7.93
CA ALA A 4 -6.27 7.01 7.45
C ALA A 4 -4.74 6.89 7.59
N ILE A 5 -4.02 7.24 6.53
CA ILE A 5 -2.55 7.24 6.48
C ILE A 5 -2.10 8.64 6.07
N ASP A 6 -1.16 9.20 6.83
CA ASP A 6 -0.42 10.39 6.42
C ASP A 6 0.77 9.97 5.56
N THR A 7 0.62 10.08 4.24
CA THR A 7 1.65 9.68 3.28
C THR A 7 2.85 10.62 3.24
N ASP A 8 2.78 11.79 3.89
CA ASP A 8 3.94 12.68 4.03
C ASP A 8 4.83 12.24 5.21
N GLN A 9 4.31 11.44 6.16
CA GLN A 9 5.08 10.87 7.27
C GLN A 9 5.34 9.36 7.13
N GLN A 10 4.47 8.64 6.44
CA GLN A 10 4.52 7.18 6.34
C GLN A 10 4.56 6.74 4.87
N THR A 11 5.69 6.14 4.47
CA THR A 11 5.89 5.58 3.12
C THR A 11 5.82 4.05 3.09
N VAL A 12 5.80 3.40 4.27
CA VAL A 12 5.69 1.94 4.38
C VAL A 12 4.44 1.59 5.19
N ILE A 13 3.57 0.78 4.61
CA ILE A 13 2.33 0.31 5.24
C ILE A 13 2.45 -1.20 5.42
N GLN A 14 2.56 -1.63 6.68
CA GLN A 14 2.59 -3.05 7.02
C GLN A 14 1.17 -3.60 7.10
N MET A 15 0.96 -4.77 6.52
CA MET A 15 -0.32 -5.45 6.48
C MET A 15 -0.20 -6.86 7.05
N PRO A 16 -1.26 -7.38 7.70
CA PRO A 16 -1.29 -8.77 8.11
C PRO A 16 -1.35 -9.70 6.88
N GLY A 17 -0.76 -10.89 7.01
CA GLY A 17 -0.76 -11.93 5.97
C GLY A 17 0.51 -11.97 5.14
N GLU A 18 0.66 -13.07 4.39
CA GLU A 18 1.82 -13.35 3.56
C GLU A 18 1.60 -12.93 2.09
N ARG A 19 0.35 -12.61 1.73
CA ARG A 19 0.00 -12.13 0.40
C ARG A 19 -0.96 -10.95 0.48
N ALA A 20 -0.77 -10.02 -0.44
CA ALA A 20 -1.67 -8.90 -0.64
C ALA A 20 -1.92 -8.66 -2.13
N ARG A 21 -3.11 -8.19 -2.45
CA ARG A 21 -3.49 -7.75 -3.78
C ARG A 21 -4.18 -6.40 -3.71
N VAL A 22 -3.66 -5.42 -4.43
CA VAL A 22 -4.34 -4.13 -4.61
C VAL A 22 -5.49 -4.31 -5.60
N LEU A 23 -6.69 -3.91 -5.17
CA LEU A 23 -7.92 -4.02 -5.94
C LEU A 23 -8.37 -2.69 -6.56
N SER A 24 -7.93 -1.56 -6.00
CA SER A 24 -8.16 -0.25 -6.60
C SER A 24 -7.26 -0.01 -7.81
N ALA A 25 -7.63 0.95 -8.66
CA ALA A 25 -6.85 1.38 -9.82
C ALA A 25 -5.61 2.22 -9.43
N GLN A 26 -4.88 1.80 -8.40
CA GLN A 26 -3.65 2.44 -7.96
C GLN A 26 -2.58 2.29 -9.05
N PRO A 27 -1.91 3.38 -9.49
CA PRO A 27 -0.81 3.26 -10.45
C PRO A 27 0.28 2.33 -9.92
N THR A 28 0.61 1.28 -10.66
CA THR A 28 1.61 0.27 -10.25
C THR A 28 3.02 0.84 -10.13
N SER A 29 3.32 1.96 -10.78
CA SER A 29 4.57 2.69 -10.62
C SER A 29 4.67 3.44 -9.29
N SER A 30 3.55 3.70 -8.62
CA SER A 30 3.51 4.51 -7.39
C SER A 30 3.83 3.73 -6.13
N TYR A 31 3.87 2.40 -6.19
CA TYR A 31 4.10 1.53 -5.03
C TYR A 31 4.76 0.20 -5.41
N GLU A 32 5.25 -0.50 -4.39
CA GLU A 32 5.75 -1.87 -4.47
C GLU A 32 5.19 -2.69 -3.30
N LEU A 33 4.91 -3.98 -3.51
CA LEU A 33 4.56 -4.91 -2.44
C LEU A 33 5.76 -5.82 -2.16
N LYS A 34 6.16 -5.92 -0.89
CA LYS A 34 7.28 -6.77 -0.44
C LYS A 34 6.82 -7.71 0.65
N LEU A 35 7.32 -8.94 0.64
CA LEU A 35 7.21 -9.84 1.78
C LEU A 35 8.44 -9.66 2.67
N VAL A 36 8.26 -9.13 3.87
CA VAL A 36 9.31 -8.86 4.86
C VAL A 36 8.91 -9.54 6.16
N ASP A 37 9.76 -10.44 6.67
CA ASP A 37 9.55 -11.16 7.92
C ASP A 37 8.15 -11.81 8.05
N GLY A 38 7.65 -12.42 6.97
CA GLY A 38 6.35 -13.09 6.93
C GLY A 38 5.14 -12.15 6.90
N ARG A 39 5.36 -10.85 6.64
CA ARG A 39 4.32 -9.84 6.48
C ARG A 39 4.47 -9.11 5.16
N VAL A 40 3.35 -8.74 4.55
CA VAL A 40 3.39 -7.89 3.37
C VAL A 40 3.51 -6.43 3.76
N GLU A 41 4.48 -5.74 3.17
CA GLU A 41 4.64 -4.30 3.23
C GLU A 41 4.28 -3.68 1.88
N LEU A 42 3.52 -2.59 1.91
CA LEU A 42 3.38 -1.69 0.77
C LEU A 42 4.35 -0.53 0.94
N HIS A 43 5.24 -0.36 -0.03
CA HIS A 43 6.22 0.72 -0.10
C HIS A 43 5.73 1.74 -1.12
N ILE A 44 5.59 2.99 -0.71
CA ILE A 44 5.21 4.11 -1.58
C ILE A 44 6.47 4.66 -2.24
N ASN A 45 6.56 4.52 -3.56
CA ASN A 45 7.74 4.90 -4.33
C ASN A 45 7.61 6.30 -4.96
N ASP A 46 6.38 6.72 -5.27
CA ASP A 46 6.07 8.07 -5.75
C ASP A 46 4.85 8.63 -5.01
N PRO A 47 5.05 9.43 -3.95
CA PRO A 47 3.95 9.99 -3.17
C PRO A 47 3.02 10.92 -3.95
N ARG A 48 3.46 11.51 -5.08
CA ARG A 48 2.62 12.40 -5.89
C ARG A 48 1.66 11.59 -6.74
N GLU A 49 2.16 10.57 -7.42
CA GLU A 49 1.30 9.63 -8.17
C GLU A 49 0.40 8.84 -7.22
N PHE A 50 0.93 8.44 -6.05
CA PHE A 50 0.19 7.61 -5.11
C PHE A 50 -1.10 8.29 -4.61
N ARG A 51 -1.03 9.59 -4.33
CA ARG A 51 -2.14 10.41 -3.83
C ARG A 51 -3.24 10.71 -4.85
N LYS A 52 -3.08 10.35 -6.13
CA LYS A 52 -4.14 10.51 -7.14
C LYS A 52 -5.36 9.64 -6.85
N VAL A 53 -5.15 8.52 -6.17
CA VAL A 53 -6.22 7.63 -5.72
C VAL A 53 -6.39 7.80 -4.21
N ARG A 54 -7.53 8.36 -3.78
CA ARG A 54 -7.78 8.67 -2.37
C ARG A 54 -8.03 7.45 -1.48
N HIS A 55 -8.52 6.36 -2.07
CA HIS A 55 -8.87 5.14 -1.33
C HIS A 55 -8.18 3.95 -1.98
N LEU A 56 -7.28 3.34 -1.22
CA LEU A 56 -6.59 2.13 -1.59
C LEU A 56 -7.31 0.93 -0.97
N ILE A 57 -7.79 0.02 -1.82
CA ILE A 57 -8.45 -1.21 -1.36
C ILE A 57 -7.50 -2.37 -1.56
N ILE A 58 -7.20 -3.10 -0.49
CA ILE A 58 -6.25 -4.21 -0.49
C ILE A 58 -6.94 -5.44 0.07
N LEU A 59 -6.79 -6.56 -0.64
CA LEU A 59 -7.14 -7.89 -0.16
C LEU A 59 -5.88 -8.55 0.41
N THR A 60 -5.93 -8.96 1.67
CA THR A 60 -4.85 -9.69 2.35
C THR A 60 -5.29 -11.13 2.64
N THR A 61 -4.38 -12.10 2.52
CA THR A 61 -4.61 -13.52 2.84
C THR A 61 -3.45 -14.10 3.63
#